data_AF-A0AAV0Y301-F1
#
_entry.id   AF-A0AAV0Y301-F1
#
_cell.length_a   1.000
_cell.length_b   1.000
_cell.length_c   1.000
_cell.angle_alpha   90.00
_cell.angle_beta   90.00
_cell.angle_gamma   90.00
#
_symmetry.space_group_name_H-M   'P 1'
#
loop_
_entity.id
_entity.type
_entity.pdbx_description
1 polymer ?
#
loop_
_entity_poly.entity_id
_entity_poly.type
_entity_poly.pdbx_seq_one_letter_code
_entity_poly.pdbx_strand_id
1 'polypeptide(L)'
;MDDTPLSQHTYQTQNEYIKIEVYFSTLDILVNSLNERFQQETVDIICAVAKLINLEFNIESSNLFQRFFHVVAENLEAEIIILKNMKDTPRPIGNSVSTIHEWLDWLSIKGRADIFKQFLQVLRIFVVIPVTSCSCERTFSKLSIIKNKLRSTMSQDRLNSLLFLFVEQKMTANVNIDEVIDQFKLMVPNDRRLVL
;
A
#
# COMPACT_ATOMS: atom_id res chain seq x y z
N MET A 1 -32.36 -25.51 48.44
CA MET A 1 -31.57 -25.72 47.22
C MET A 1 -31.37 -24.33 46.65
N ASP A 2 -30.26 -23.69 47.01
CA ASP A 2 -29.91 -22.33 46.57
C ASP A 2 -29.08 -22.45 45.28
N ASP A 3 -29.74 -22.34 44.14
CA ASP A 3 -29.10 -22.13 42.85
C ASP A 3 -28.76 -20.65 42.70
N THR A 4 -27.60 -20.26 43.23
CA THR A 4 -26.99 -18.96 42.88
C THR A 4 -26.14 -19.18 41.63
N PRO A 5 -26.35 -18.45 40.52
CA PRO A 5 -25.53 -18.62 39.34
C PRO A 5 -24.12 -18.05 39.63
N LEU A 6 -23.13 -18.93 39.82
CA LEU A 6 -21.70 -18.57 39.82
C LEU A 6 -21.28 -18.10 38.42
N SER A 7 -21.69 -16.90 38.03
CA SER A 7 -21.25 -16.26 36.77
C SER A 7 -20.39 -15.02 36.99
N GLN A 8 -20.18 -14.58 38.23
CA GLN A 8 -19.19 -13.56 38.53
C GLN A 8 -17.86 -14.22 38.93
N HIS A 9 -16.85 -14.05 38.09
CA HIS A 9 -15.48 -14.40 38.43
C HIS A 9 -15.01 -13.51 39.58
N THR A 10 -14.94 -14.05 40.79
CA THR A 10 -14.45 -13.31 41.97
C THR A 10 -12.94 -13.44 42.06
N TYR A 11 -12.20 -12.34 41.85
CA TYR A 11 -10.74 -12.33 41.98
C TYR A 11 -10.34 -12.43 43.46
N GLN A 12 -9.43 -13.33 43.81
CA GLN A 12 -9.05 -13.57 45.21
C GLN A 12 -8.05 -12.53 45.73
N THR A 13 -7.34 -11.82 44.85
CA THR A 13 -6.37 -10.78 45.22
C THR A 13 -6.34 -9.68 44.17
N GLN A 14 -6.04 -8.44 44.57
CA GLN A 14 -5.91 -7.31 43.64
C GLN A 14 -4.84 -7.54 42.56
N ASN A 15 -3.78 -8.31 42.88
CA ASN A 15 -2.77 -8.72 41.91
C ASN A 15 -3.34 -9.66 40.83
N GLU A 16 -4.26 -10.55 41.19
CA GLU A 16 -4.93 -11.47 40.26
C GLU A 16 -5.90 -10.72 39.35
N TYR A 17 -6.64 -9.74 39.89
CA TYR A 17 -7.45 -8.81 39.10
C TYR A 17 -6.61 -8.07 38.06
N ILE A 18 -5.51 -7.43 38.47
CA ILE A 18 -4.63 -6.69 37.54
C ILE A 18 -4.03 -7.62 36.49
N LYS A 19 -3.61 -8.83 36.89
CA LYS A 19 -3.02 -9.81 35.97
C LYS A 19 -4.01 -10.28 34.90
N ILE A 20 -5.26 -10.56 35.29
CA ILE A 20 -6.26 -11.12 34.38
C ILE A 20 -6.95 -10.03 33.57
N GLU A 21 -7.54 -9.03 34.23
CA GLU A 21 -8.37 -8.01 33.57
C GLU A 21 -7.56 -6.94 32.84
N VAL A 22 -6.36 -6.61 33.34
CA VAL A 22 -5.55 -5.54 32.76
C VAL A 22 -4.42 -6.12 31.92
N TYR A 23 -3.57 -6.96 32.51
CA TYR A 23 -2.36 -7.42 31.82
C TYR A 23 -2.67 -8.39 30.66
N PHE A 24 -3.43 -9.46 30.88
CA PHE A 24 -3.78 -10.37 29.79
C PHE A 24 -4.68 -9.71 28.74
N SER A 25 -5.69 -8.94 29.17
CA SER A 25 -6.53 -8.17 28.24
C SER A 25 -5.72 -7.21 27.37
N THR A 26 -4.77 -6.45 27.95
CA THR A 26 -3.90 -5.56 27.16
C THR A 26 -2.96 -6.32 26.24
N LEU A 27 -2.44 -7.48 26.65
CA LEU A 27 -1.65 -8.35 25.78
C LEU A 27 -2.49 -8.88 24.61
N ASP A 28 -3.72 -9.32 24.87
CA ASP A 28 -4.62 -9.83 23.83
C ASP A 28 -5.00 -8.73 22.85
N ILE A 29 -5.28 -7.51 23.33
CA ILE A 29 -5.49 -6.33 22.46
C ILE A 29 -4.24 -6.03 21.64
N LEU A 30 -3.05 -6.10 22.24
CA LEU A 30 -1.79 -5.90 21.52
C LEU A 30 -1.60 -6.95 20.43
N VAL A 31 -1.75 -8.23 20.76
CA VAL A 31 -1.62 -9.34 19.81
C VAL A 31 -2.67 -9.23 18.71
N ASN A 32 -3.93 -8.94 19.06
CA ASN A 32 -5.00 -8.77 18.07
C ASN A 32 -4.74 -7.57 17.15
N SER A 33 -4.33 -6.43 17.71
CA SER A 33 -3.98 -5.24 16.90
C SER A 33 -2.77 -5.47 16.00
N LEU A 34 -1.79 -6.27 16.43
CA LEU A 34 -0.69 -6.72 15.58
C LEU A 34 -1.21 -7.64 14.46
N ASN A 35 -2.06 -8.61 14.80
CA ASN A 35 -2.65 -9.51 13.80
C ASN A 35 -3.49 -8.74 12.78
N GLU A 36 -4.39 -7.86 13.19
CA GLU A 36 -5.16 -7.01 12.29
C GLU A 36 -4.26 -6.12 11.42
N ARG A 37 -3.17 -5.60 11.99
CA ARG A 37 -2.24 -4.74 11.25
C ARG A 37 -1.41 -5.52 10.23
N PHE A 38 -1.04 -6.77 10.50
CA PHE A 38 -0.11 -7.56 9.66
C PHE A 38 -0.79 -8.65 8.82
N GLN A 39 -2.02 -9.07 9.13
CA GLN A 39 -2.87 -9.90 8.27
C GLN A 39 -3.54 -9.02 7.20
N GLN A 40 -2.72 -8.37 6.38
CA GLN A 40 -3.20 -7.61 5.25
C GLN A 40 -3.12 -8.47 4.00
N GLU A 41 -4.10 -8.35 3.12
CA GLU A 41 -4.12 -9.03 1.81
C GLU A 41 -2.86 -8.71 0.99
N THR A 42 -2.18 -7.58 1.27
CA THR A 42 -0.88 -7.21 0.71
C THR A 42 0.21 -8.26 0.97
N VAL A 43 0.21 -8.92 2.13
CA VAL A 43 1.18 -9.97 2.46
C VAL A 43 0.95 -11.21 1.60
N ASP A 44 -0.31 -11.57 1.37
CA ASP A 44 -0.66 -12.67 0.48
C ASP A 44 -0.28 -12.38 -0.97
N ILE A 45 -0.45 -11.13 -1.43
CA ILE A 45 0.01 -10.67 -2.74
C ILE A 45 1.54 -10.80 -2.86
N ILE A 46 2.30 -10.37 -1.84
CA ILE A 46 3.77 -10.46 -1.85
C ILE A 46 4.21 -11.92 -1.92
N CYS A 47 3.58 -12.79 -1.13
CA CYS A 47 3.85 -14.22 -1.16
C CYS A 47 3.50 -14.84 -2.53
N ALA A 48 2.39 -14.44 -3.14
CA ALA A 48 1.99 -14.91 -4.47
C ALA A 48 2.97 -14.46 -5.57
N VAL A 49 3.40 -13.19 -5.54
CA VAL A 49 4.39 -12.66 -6.50
C VAL A 49 5.77 -13.28 -6.29
N ALA A 50 6.18 -13.54 -5.05
CA ALA A 50 7.43 -14.25 -4.75
C ALA A 50 7.43 -15.67 -5.34
N LYS A 51 6.29 -16.38 -5.27
CA LYS A 51 6.13 -17.69 -5.94
C LYS A 51 6.16 -17.54 -7.46
N LEU A 52 5.47 -16.53 -8.01
CA LEU A 52 5.45 -16.25 -9.44
C LEU A 52 6.84 -15.98 -10.03
N ILE A 53 7.70 -15.25 -9.31
CA ILE A 53 9.10 -14.98 -9.70
C ILE A 53 9.91 -16.27 -9.80
N ASN A 54 9.63 -17.24 -8.92
CA ASN A 54 10.20 -18.60 -8.96
C ASN A 54 9.47 -19.51 -9.96
N LEU A 55 8.57 -18.94 -10.78
CA LEU A 55 7.71 -19.62 -11.74
C LEU A 55 6.75 -20.64 -11.09
N GLU A 56 6.50 -20.55 -9.79
CA GLU A 56 5.50 -21.39 -9.12
C GLU A 56 4.12 -20.76 -9.23
N PHE A 57 3.14 -21.53 -9.70
CA PHE A 57 1.75 -21.09 -9.84
C PHE A 57 0.83 -22.05 -9.09
N ASN A 58 -0.05 -21.50 -8.25
CA ASN A 58 -1.04 -22.27 -7.50
C ASN A 58 -2.46 -21.70 -7.71
N ILE A 59 -3.47 -22.50 -7.40
CA ILE A 59 -4.89 -22.14 -7.53
C ILE A 59 -5.23 -20.94 -6.62
N GLU A 60 -4.72 -20.91 -5.39
CA GLU A 60 -4.91 -19.77 -4.47
C GLU A 60 -4.35 -18.46 -5.04
N SER A 61 -3.18 -18.52 -5.68
CA SER A 61 -2.58 -17.33 -6.30
C SER A 61 -3.36 -16.86 -7.54
N SER A 62 -4.02 -17.77 -8.26
CA SER A 62 -4.87 -17.44 -9.42
C SER A 62 -6.00 -16.47 -9.05
N ASN A 63 -6.71 -16.74 -7.96
CA ASN A 63 -7.79 -15.88 -7.47
C ASN A 63 -7.27 -14.49 -7.07
N LEU A 64 -6.11 -14.43 -6.41
CA LEU A 64 -5.48 -13.17 -6.05
C LEU A 64 -5.05 -12.38 -7.31
N PHE A 65 -4.48 -13.04 -8.31
CA PHE A 65 -4.06 -12.39 -9.55
C PHE A 65 -5.23 -11.82 -10.36
N GLN A 66 -6.34 -12.55 -10.43
CA GLN A 66 -7.56 -12.05 -11.07
C GLN A 66 -8.13 -10.84 -10.34
N ARG A 67 -8.18 -10.89 -9.00
CA ARG A 67 -8.79 -9.83 -8.18
C ARG A 67 -7.96 -8.54 -8.16
N PHE A 68 -6.65 -8.64 -7.98
CA PHE A 68 -5.78 -7.46 -7.76
C PHE A 68 -5.10 -6.94 -9.02
N PHE A 69 -4.78 -7.83 -9.95
CA PHE A 69 -3.99 -7.47 -11.13
C PHE A 69 -4.84 -7.42 -12.41
N HIS A 70 -6.11 -7.85 -12.33
CA HIS A 70 -7.03 -7.97 -13.47
C HIS A 70 -6.46 -8.83 -14.61
N VAL A 71 -5.78 -9.92 -14.24
CA VAL A 71 -5.11 -10.83 -15.17
C VAL A 71 -5.93 -12.10 -15.37
N VAL A 72 -5.94 -12.64 -16.60
CA VAL A 72 -6.58 -13.93 -16.91
C VAL A 72 -5.66 -15.06 -16.47
N ALA A 73 -6.10 -15.87 -15.51
CA ALA A 73 -5.24 -16.89 -14.90
C ALA A 73 -4.75 -17.95 -15.88
N GLU A 74 -5.60 -18.43 -16.80
CA GLU A 74 -5.24 -19.46 -17.78
C GLU A 74 -4.09 -19.01 -18.69
N ASN A 75 -4.18 -17.76 -19.15
CA ASN A 75 -3.19 -17.17 -20.03
C ASN A 75 -1.88 -16.86 -19.26
N LEU A 76 -1.95 -16.48 -17.98
CA LEU A 76 -0.78 -16.32 -17.11
C LEU A 76 -0.11 -17.68 -16.84
N GLU A 77 -0.88 -18.73 -16.59
CA GLU A 77 -0.38 -20.08 -16.39
C GLU A 77 0.34 -20.60 -17.64
N ALA A 78 -0.25 -20.39 -18.83
CA ALA A 78 0.39 -20.71 -20.10
C ALA A 78 1.72 -19.95 -20.29
N GLU A 79 1.75 -18.64 -19.99
CA GLU A 79 2.98 -17.84 -20.02
C GLU A 79 4.05 -18.41 -19.08
N ILE A 80 3.69 -18.80 -17.85
CA ILE A 80 4.61 -19.39 -16.87
C ILE A 80 5.16 -20.74 -17.35
N ILE A 81 4.33 -21.60 -17.95
CA ILE A 81 4.77 -22.89 -18.51
C ILE A 81 5.79 -22.67 -19.63
N ILE A 82 5.55 -21.69 -20.50
CA ILE A 82 6.49 -21.32 -21.57
C ILE A 82 7.80 -20.81 -20.96
N LEU A 83 7.72 -19.92 -19.96
CA LEU A 83 8.91 -19.40 -19.27
C LEU A 83 9.72 -20.51 -18.59
N LYS A 84 9.08 -21.48 -17.92
CA LYS A 84 9.79 -22.63 -17.31
C LYS A 84 10.65 -23.42 -18.30
N ASN A 85 10.14 -23.58 -19.52
CA ASN A 85 10.75 -24.41 -20.55
C ASN A 85 11.76 -23.63 -21.42
N MET A 86 11.82 -22.31 -21.30
CA MET A 86 12.79 -21.49 -22.01
C MET A 86 14.16 -21.52 -21.33
N LYS A 87 15.24 -21.71 -22.11
CA LYS A 87 16.62 -21.76 -21.59
C LYS A 87 17.18 -20.38 -21.23
N ASP A 88 16.70 -19.34 -21.88
CA ASP A 88 17.17 -17.95 -21.70
C ASP A 88 16.51 -17.23 -20.52
N THR A 89 15.61 -17.86 -19.77
CA THR A 89 14.91 -17.18 -18.69
C THR A 89 15.85 -16.90 -17.52
N PRO A 90 15.81 -15.69 -16.95
CA PRO A 90 16.50 -15.42 -15.70
C PRO A 90 15.97 -16.40 -14.64
N ARG A 91 16.89 -17.12 -14.00
CA ARG A 91 16.62 -17.94 -12.81
C ARG A 91 17.28 -17.25 -11.63
N PRO A 92 16.67 -16.15 -11.16
CA PRO A 92 17.24 -15.37 -10.09
C PRO A 92 17.30 -16.22 -8.82
N ILE A 93 18.43 -16.14 -8.13
CA ILE A 93 18.64 -16.88 -6.89
C ILE A 93 18.13 -15.98 -5.75
N GLY A 94 16.83 -16.10 -5.44
CA GLY A 94 16.19 -15.45 -4.29
C GLY A 94 15.05 -14.48 -4.62
N ASN A 95 14.36 -14.02 -3.58
CA ASN A 95 13.11 -13.26 -3.65
C ASN A 95 13.31 -11.75 -3.38
N SER A 96 14.44 -11.19 -3.81
CA SER A 96 14.79 -9.78 -3.55
C SER A 96 14.16 -8.82 -4.58
N VAL A 97 14.13 -7.52 -4.27
CA VAL A 97 13.68 -6.48 -5.21
C VAL A 97 14.55 -6.45 -6.46
N SER A 98 15.86 -6.74 -6.33
CA SER A 98 16.79 -6.85 -7.47
C SER A 98 16.32 -7.88 -8.49
N THR A 99 15.77 -8.99 -8.02
CA THR A 99 15.22 -10.05 -8.84
C THR A 99 14.09 -9.57 -9.75
N ILE A 100 13.22 -8.70 -9.23
CA ILE A 100 12.09 -8.15 -10.01
C ILE A 100 12.63 -7.23 -11.11
N HIS A 101 13.64 -6.42 -10.79
CA HIS A 101 14.29 -5.56 -11.77
C HIS A 101 14.99 -6.38 -12.86
N GLU A 102 15.67 -7.48 -12.53
CA GLU A 102 16.26 -8.39 -13.51
C GLU A 102 15.22 -8.97 -14.49
N TRP A 103 14.04 -9.36 -13.98
CA TRP A 103 12.93 -9.80 -14.82
C TRP A 103 12.42 -8.68 -15.74
N LEU A 104 12.23 -7.47 -15.21
CA LEU A 104 11.77 -6.33 -15.99
C LEU A 104 12.78 -5.92 -17.08
N ASP A 105 14.07 -5.89 -16.74
CA ASP A 105 15.15 -5.60 -17.68
C ASP A 105 15.25 -6.66 -18.75
N TRP A 106 15.16 -7.94 -18.38
CA TRP A 106 15.18 -9.04 -19.36
C TRP A 106 13.98 -8.96 -20.33
N LEU A 107 12.78 -8.70 -19.82
CA LEU A 107 11.58 -8.54 -20.66
C LEU A 107 11.70 -7.36 -21.61
N SER A 108 12.30 -6.25 -21.15
CA SER A 108 12.48 -5.04 -21.95
C SER A 108 13.60 -5.19 -22.99
N ILE A 109 14.79 -5.64 -22.59
CA ILE A 109 15.97 -5.76 -23.45
C ILE A 109 15.77 -6.82 -24.53
N LYS A 110 15.10 -7.93 -24.21
CA LYS A 110 14.84 -9.02 -25.17
C LYS A 110 13.60 -8.80 -26.03
N GLY A 111 12.88 -7.68 -25.86
CA GLY A 111 11.65 -7.39 -26.62
C GLY A 111 10.52 -8.40 -26.37
N ARG A 112 10.49 -9.04 -25.20
CA ARG A 112 9.52 -10.10 -24.86
C ARG A 112 8.31 -9.56 -24.09
N ALA A 113 8.27 -8.25 -23.85
CA ALA A 113 7.16 -7.55 -23.20
C ALA A 113 5.81 -7.74 -23.90
N ASP A 114 5.79 -7.86 -25.24
CA ASP A 114 4.57 -8.08 -26.01
C ASP A 114 4.11 -9.55 -26.01
N ILE A 115 5.01 -10.48 -25.69
CA ILE A 115 4.72 -11.92 -25.65
C ILE A 115 4.20 -12.31 -24.27
N PHE A 116 4.81 -11.78 -23.21
CA PHE A 116 4.47 -12.07 -21.82
C PHE A 116 3.75 -10.90 -21.16
N LYS A 117 2.61 -10.52 -21.72
CA LYS A 117 1.88 -9.30 -21.31
C LYS A 117 1.38 -9.40 -19.88
N GLN A 118 0.94 -10.58 -19.48
CA GLN A 118 0.29 -10.76 -18.18
C GLN A 118 1.31 -10.88 -17.07
N PHE A 119 2.37 -11.65 -17.31
CA PHE A 119 3.51 -11.70 -16.40
C PHE A 119 4.11 -10.29 -16.20
N LEU A 120 4.29 -9.52 -17.28
CA LEU A 120 4.74 -8.13 -17.20
C LEU A 120 3.78 -7.24 -16.43
N GLN A 121 2.46 -7.38 -16.65
CA GLN A 121 1.44 -6.61 -15.96
C GLN A 121 1.47 -6.86 -14.45
N VAL A 122 1.58 -8.12 -14.03
CA VAL A 122 1.70 -8.46 -12.60
C VAL A 122 2.93 -7.78 -11.99
N LEU A 123 4.11 -7.91 -12.63
CA LEU A 123 5.34 -7.31 -12.12
C LEU A 123 5.26 -5.78 -12.06
N ARG A 124 4.71 -5.13 -13.09
CA ARG A 124 4.57 -3.67 -13.14
C ARG A 124 3.67 -3.15 -12.03
N ILE A 125 2.51 -3.76 -11.84
CA ILE A 125 1.57 -3.36 -10.78
C ILE A 125 2.22 -3.62 -9.42
N PHE A 126 2.88 -4.77 -9.23
CA PHE A 126 3.52 -5.11 -7.97
C PHE A 126 4.58 -4.09 -7.53
N VAL A 127 5.41 -3.60 -8.46
CA VAL A 127 6.41 -2.55 -8.15
C VAL A 127 5.78 -1.24 -7.71
N VAL A 128 4.53 -0.97 -8.09
CA VAL A 128 3.78 0.24 -7.71
C VAL A 128 3.02 0.05 -6.40
N ILE A 129 2.71 -1.19 -6.00
CA ILE A 129 2.00 -1.46 -4.75
C ILE A 129 2.90 -1.06 -3.57
N PRO A 130 2.49 -0.11 -2.72
CA PRO A 130 3.25 0.24 -1.53
C PRO A 130 3.15 -0.90 -0.52
N VAL A 131 4.21 -1.68 -0.39
CA VAL A 131 4.32 -2.78 0.59
C VAL A 131 4.41 -2.27 2.04
N THR A 132 4.81 -1.01 2.25
CA THR A 132 5.04 -0.43 3.58
C THR A 132 4.27 0.86 3.79
N SER A 133 3.93 1.15 5.05
CA SER A 133 3.26 2.39 5.48
C SER A 133 4.11 3.64 5.37
N CYS A 134 5.38 3.54 4.95
CA CYS A 134 6.31 4.68 4.90
C CYS A 134 5.80 5.84 4.03
N SER A 135 5.07 5.56 2.95
CA SER A 135 4.43 6.61 2.12
C SER A 135 3.33 7.36 2.88
N CYS A 136 2.56 6.63 3.70
CA CYS A 136 1.57 7.22 4.60
C CYS A 136 2.26 8.05 5.69
N GLU A 137 3.33 7.55 6.30
CA GLU A 137 4.08 8.24 7.35
C GLU A 137 4.70 9.55 6.87
N ARG A 138 5.27 9.58 5.65
CA ARG A 138 5.74 10.82 5.01
C ARG A 138 4.59 11.82 4.85
N THR A 139 3.45 11.37 4.34
CA THR A 139 2.28 12.21 4.15
C THR A 139 1.73 12.73 5.48
N PHE A 140 1.66 11.90 6.52
CA PHE A 140 1.25 12.31 7.88
C PHE A 140 2.23 13.28 8.54
N SER A 141 3.53 13.11 8.31
CA SER A 141 4.55 14.08 8.76
C SER A 141 4.38 15.43 8.07
N LYS A 142 4.07 15.47 6.78
CA LYS A 142 3.73 16.73 6.08
C LYS A 142 2.39 17.30 6.54
N LEU A 143 1.42 16.43 6.81
CA LEU A 143 0.10 16.82 7.28
C LEU A 143 0.18 17.55 8.63
N SER A 144 1.03 17.12 9.55
CA SER A 144 1.19 17.80 10.85
C SER A 144 1.78 19.21 10.73
N ILE A 145 2.60 19.47 9.69
CA ILE A 145 3.11 20.81 9.38
C ILE A 145 1.99 21.71 8.84
N ILE A 146 1.14 21.18 7.95
CA ILE A 146 0.07 21.93 7.28
C ILE A 146 -1.10 22.19 8.23
N LYS A 147 -1.53 21.15 8.95
CA LYS A 147 -2.62 21.15 9.92
C LYS A 147 -2.05 21.28 11.32
N ASN A 148 -1.69 22.50 11.69
CA ASN A 148 -1.23 22.84 13.03
C ASN A 148 -2.35 23.46 13.88
N LYS A 149 -2.11 23.61 15.19
CA LYS A 149 -3.11 24.07 16.18
C LYS A 149 -3.73 25.43 15.82
N LEU A 150 -3.01 26.30 15.12
CA LEU A 150 -3.48 27.63 14.72
C LEU A 150 -4.33 27.60 13.43
N ARG A 151 -4.29 26.50 12.67
CA ARG A 151 -5.01 26.31 11.40
C ARG A 151 -6.10 25.23 11.52
N SER A 152 -6.80 25.19 12.64
CA SER A 152 -7.82 24.17 12.93
C SER A 152 -9.11 24.33 12.11
N THR A 153 -9.38 25.50 11.55
CA THR A 153 -10.63 25.84 10.83
C THR A 153 -10.52 25.75 9.30
N MET A 154 -9.46 25.13 8.77
CA MET A 154 -9.26 25.02 7.32
C MET A 154 -10.24 24.02 6.67
N SER A 155 -10.79 24.37 5.50
CA SER A 155 -11.63 23.45 4.72
C SER A 155 -10.84 22.26 4.19
N GLN A 156 -11.53 21.13 3.97
CA GLN A 156 -10.89 19.91 3.49
C GLN A 156 -10.28 20.10 2.09
N ASP A 157 -10.94 20.86 1.21
CA ASP A 157 -10.43 21.15 -0.13
C ASP A 157 -9.09 21.87 -0.07
N ARG A 158 -9.00 22.93 0.76
CA ARG A 158 -7.75 23.68 0.95
C ARG A 158 -6.67 22.81 1.58
N LEU A 159 -7.04 21.92 2.51
CA LEU A 159 -6.11 20.97 3.11
C LEU A 159 -5.51 20.03 2.06
N ASN A 160 -6.36 19.42 1.23
CA ASN A 160 -5.94 18.49 0.21
C ASN A 160 -5.05 19.17 -0.83
N SER A 161 -5.40 20.38 -1.29
CA SER A 161 -4.56 21.13 -2.24
C SER A 161 -3.19 21.46 -1.66
N LEU A 162 -3.12 21.94 -0.41
CA LEU A 162 -1.84 22.24 0.24
C LEU A 162 -1.01 20.97 0.48
N LEU A 163 -1.65 19.89 0.93
CA LEU A 163 -0.98 18.61 1.15
C LEU A 163 -0.37 18.09 -0.14
N PHE A 164 -1.10 18.18 -1.26
CA PHE A 164 -0.61 17.78 -2.58
C PHE A 164 0.68 18.55 -2.96
N LEU A 165 0.68 19.88 -2.83
CA LEU A 165 1.86 20.71 -3.10
C LEU A 165 3.06 20.34 -2.21
N PHE A 166 2.81 20.01 -0.94
CA PHE A 166 3.83 19.64 0.04
C PHE A 166 4.35 18.21 -0.10
N VAL A 167 3.58 17.30 -0.70
CA VAL A 167 4.04 15.94 -1.04
C VAL A 167 4.86 16.01 -2.33
N GLU A 168 4.35 16.72 -3.34
CA GLU A 168 4.96 16.88 -4.66
C GLU A 168 5.87 18.12 -4.75
N GLN A 169 6.73 18.34 -3.74
CA GLN A 169 7.58 19.55 -3.69
C GLN A 169 8.50 19.68 -4.89
N LYS A 170 9.00 18.56 -5.43
CA LYS A 170 9.88 18.56 -6.61
C LYS A 170 9.17 19.08 -7.86
N MET A 171 7.93 18.64 -8.08
CA MET A 171 7.10 19.10 -9.19
C MET A 171 6.70 20.56 -8.96
N THR A 172 6.26 20.88 -7.74
CA THR A 172 5.81 22.23 -7.36
C THR A 172 6.91 23.28 -7.50
N ALA A 173 8.16 22.93 -7.20
CA ALA A 173 9.31 23.84 -7.37
C ALA A 173 9.57 24.21 -8.83
N ASN A 174 9.14 23.37 -9.78
CA ASN A 174 9.27 23.61 -11.22
C ASN A 174 8.07 24.36 -11.81
N VAL A 175 7.03 24.66 -11.02
CA VAL A 175 5.86 25.39 -11.49
C VAL A 175 6.20 26.87 -11.62
N ASN A 176 5.93 27.45 -12.79
CA ASN A 176 6.11 28.88 -13.04
C ASN A 176 4.98 29.68 -12.35
N ILE A 177 5.36 30.50 -11.38
CA ILE A 177 4.41 31.30 -10.59
C ILE A 177 3.70 32.34 -11.47
N ASP A 178 4.40 32.92 -12.45
CA ASP A 178 3.83 33.94 -13.33
C ASP A 178 2.68 33.36 -14.18
N GLU A 179 2.87 32.14 -14.69
CA GLU A 179 1.81 31.41 -15.42
C GLU A 179 0.60 31.10 -14.54
N VAL A 180 0.83 30.73 -13.28
CA VAL A 180 -0.26 30.48 -12.32
C VAL A 180 -1.04 31.77 -12.05
N ILE A 181 -0.36 32.90 -11.92
CA ILE A 181 -1.00 34.21 -11.72
C ILE A 181 -1.87 34.56 -12.93
N ASP A 182 -1.36 34.36 -14.14
CA ASP A 182 -2.10 34.68 -15.36
C ASP A 182 -3.29 33.76 -15.56
N GLN A 183 -3.16 32.46 -15.26
CA GLN A 183 -4.30 31.53 -15.25
C GLN A 183 -5.34 31.93 -14.20
N PHE A 184 -4.92 32.33 -13.00
CA PHE A 184 -5.84 32.76 -11.95
C PHE A 184 -6.64 34.02 -12.33
N LYS A 185 -6.00 34.98 -13.03
CA LYS A 185 -6.68 36.17 -13.56
C LYS A 185 -7.78 35.82 -14.56
N LEU A 186 -7.56 34.79 -15.39
CA LEU A 186 -8.56 34.32 -16.37
C LEU A 186 -9.72 33.56 -15.70
N MET A 187 -9.45 32.84 -14.61
CA MET A 187 -10.42 31.99 -13.93
C MET A 187 -11.42 32.76 -13.06
N VAL A 188 -11.08 33.96 -12.60
CA VAL A 188 -11.91 34.78 -11.73
C VAL A 188 -12.32 36.05 -12.48
N PRO A 189 -13.62 36.30 -12.76
CA PRO A 189 -14.05 37.55 -13.36
C PRO A 189 -13.63 38.73 -12.46
N ASN A 190 -13.16 39.82 -13.08
CA ASN A 190 -12.38 40.96 -12.54
C ASN A 190 -12.94 41.74 -11.33
N ASP A 191 -13.92 41.24 -10.58
CA ASP A 191 -14.65 41.98 -9.54
C ASP A 191 -14.04 41.94 -8.13
N ARG A 192 -12.85 41.36 -7.94
CA ARG A 192 -12.13 41.48 -6.66
C ARG A 192 -11.03 42.53 -6.74
N ARG A 193 -11.43 43.80 -6.70
CA ARG A 193 -10.54 44.85 -6.19
C ARG A 193 -10.26 44.52 -4.73
N LEU A 194 -9.01 44.22 -4.39
CA LEU A 194 -8.54 44.30 -3.01
C LEU A 194 -8.68 45.76 -2.58
N VAL A 195 -9.75 46.06 -1.84
CA VAL A 195 -9.90 47.34 -1.15
C VAL A 195 -8.87 47.30 -0.03
N LEU A 196 -7.76 48.01 -0.23
CA LEU A 196 -6.77 48.34 0.79
C LEU A 196 -7.41 49.20 1.87
#